data_AF-A0A6C0LLY0-F1
#
_entry.id   AF-A0A6C0LLY0-F1
#
_cell.length_a   1.000
_cell.length_b   1.000
_cell.length_c   1.000
_cell.angle_alpha   90.00
_cell.angle_beta   90.00
_cell.angle_gamma   90.00
#
_symmetry.space_group_name_H-M   'P 1'
#
loop_
_entity.id
_entity.type
_entity.pdbx_description
1 polymer ?
#
loop_
_entity_poly.entity_id
_entity_poly.type
_entity_poly.pdbx_seq_one_letter_code
_entity_poly.pdbx_strand_id
1 'polypeptide(L)' 'MTRKYTILDCQETALNKKGRCLSSFYINSSTPLEWECCEKHTWYASLNKVKKGQWCQKCFDNSMKEILLNVLTYQIDL' A
#
# COMPACT_ATOMS: atom_id res chain seq x y z
N MET A 1 12.17 -13.97 -20.26
CA MET A 1 11.63 -14.90 -19.26
C MET A 1 10.92 -14.08 -18.18
N THR A 2 9.63 -14.32 -17.93
CA THR A 2 8.87 -13.60 -16.89
C THR A 2 9.25 -14.15 -15.53
N ARG A 3 9.75 -13.31 -14.62
CA ARG A 3 10.04 -13.71 -13.22
C ARG A 3 8.73 -14.22 -12.58
N LYS A 4 8.75 -15.42 -12.01
CA LYS A 4 7.64 -15.95 -11.20
C LYS A 4 7.80 -15.46 -9.76
N TYR A 5 6.72 -14.96 -9.17
CA TYR A 5 6.68 -14.56 -7.76
C TYR A 5 6.15 -15.70 -6.90
N THR A 6 6.50 -15.64 -5.63
CA THR A 6 6.06 -16.52 -4.55
C THR A 6 5.36 -15.69 -3.48
N ILE A 7 4.80 -16.36 -2.46
CA ILE A 7 4.28 -15.66 -1.29
C ILE A 7 5.37 -14.86 -0.54
N LEU A 8 6.62 -15.35 -0.55
CA LEU A 8 7.75 -14.65 0.08
C LEU A 8 8.05 -13.33 -0.63
N ASP A 9 7.98 -13.27 -1.96
CA ASP A 9 8.13 -12.01 -2.71
C ASP A 9 7.02 -11.00 -2.33
N CYS A 10 5.81 -11.47 -2.02
CA CYS A 10 4.70 -10.63 -1.58
C CYS A 10 4.97 -10.06 -0.17
N GLN A 11 5.44 -10.91 0.75
CA GLN A 11 5.82 -10.50 2.10
C GLN A 11 6.99 -9.51 2.10
N GLU A 12 8.03 -9.76 1.29
CA GLU A 12 9.15 -8.84 1.10
C GLU A 12 8.68 -7.50 0.50
N THR A 13 7.78 -7.53 -0.48
CA THR A 13 7.19 -6.32 -1.07
C THR A 13 6.44 -5.51 -0.01
N ALA A 14 5.70 -6.16 0.89
CA ALA A 14 5.01 -5.49 1.98
C ALA A 14 6.00 -4.89 2.99
N LEU A 15 7.04 -5.65 3.37
CA LEU A 15 8.07 -5.22 4.31
C LEU A 15 8.82 -3.98 3.82
N ASN A 16 9.19 -3.94 2.54
CA ASN A 16 9.82 -2.78 1.89
C ASN A 16 8.93 -1.52 1.93
N LYS A 17 7.62 -1.70 2.12
CA LYS A 17 6.64 -0.62 2.29
C LYS A 17 6.23 -0.41 3.75
N LYS A 18 7.01 -0.94 4.69
CA LYS A 18 6.76 -0.89 6.15
C LYS A 18 5.40 -1.47 6.54
N GLY A 19 4.93 -2.48 5.81
CA GLY A 19 3.69 -3.18 6.11
C GLY A 19 3.85 -4.70 6.07
N ARG A 20 2.72 -5.40 6.00
CA ARG A 20 2.65 -6.88 6.04
C ARG A 20 1.75 -7.39 4.92
N CYS A 21 2.12 -8.53 4.35
CA CYS A 21 1.18 -9.34 3.57
C CYS A 21 0.55 -10.34 4.54
N LEU A 22 -0.77 -10.29 4.70
CA LEU A 22 -1.52 -11.10 5.65
C LEU A 22 -1.96 -12.45 5.05
N SER A 23 -1.98 -12.55 3.72
CA SER A 23 -2.27 -13.81 3.05
C SER A 23 -1.17 -14.86 3.27
N SER A 24 -1.57 -16.11 3.41
CA SER A 24 -0.68 -17.27 3.56
C SER A 24 -0.30 -17.92 2.22
N PHE A 25 -1.05 -17.65 1.15
CA PHE A 25 -0.87 -18.28 -0.16
C PHE A 25 -0.88 -17.26 -1.30
N TYR A 26 -0.12 -17.56 -2.35
CA TYR A 26 -0.05 -16.77 -3.58
C TYR A 26 -0.38 -17.65 -4.78
N ILE A 27 -1.37 -17.23 -5.57
CA ILE A 27 -1.80 -17.95 -6.78
C ILE A 27 -1.15 -17.33 -8.03
N ASN A 28 -1.36 -16.04 -8.25
CA ASN A 28 -0.79 -15.30 -9.37
C ASN A 28 -0.81 -13.79 -9.11
N SER A 29 -0.25 -12.99 -10.03
CA SER A 29 -0.05 -11.56 -9.85
C SER A 29 -1.34 -10.72 -9.90
N SER A 30 -2.44 -11.30 -10.34
CA SER A 30 -3.75 -10.66 -10.48
C SER A 30 -4.71 -11.07 -9.36
N THR A 31 -4.49 -12.21 -8.71
CA THR A 31 -5.25 -12.64 -7.53
C THR A 31 -5.07 -11.62 -6.39
N PRO A 32 -6.17 -11.15 -5.78
CA PRO A 32 -6.09 -10.30 -4.59
C PRO A 32 -5.41 -11.02 -3.41
N LEU A 33 -4.53 -10.30 -2.74
CA LEU A 33 -3.93 -10.66 -1.45
C LEU A 33 -4.42 -9.64 -0.42
N GLU A 34 -4.40 -10.03 0.84
CA GLU A 34 -4.65 -9.15 1.98
C GLU A 34 -3.34 -8.50 2.43
N TRP A 35 -3.37 -7.18 2.60
CA TRP A 35 -2.22 -6.36 2.98
C TRP A 35 -2.55 -5.52 4.21
N GLU A 36 -1.51 -5.17 4.95
CA GLU A 36 -1.56 -4.22 6.07
C GLU A 36 -0.45 -3.18 5.90
N CYS A 37 -0.74 -1.89 6.10
CA CYS A 37 0.29 -0.84 6.10
C CYS A 37 0.79 -0.54 7.53
N CYS A 38 1.74 0.38 7.67
CA CYS A 38 2.26 0.81 8.97
C CYS A 38 1.17 1.38 9.90
N GLU A 39 0.17 2.06 9.34
CA GLU A 39 -1.00 2.61 10.07
C GLU A 39 -2.09 1.57 10.36
N LYS A 40 -1.81 0.26 10.19
CA LYS A 40 -2.75 -0.84 10.46
C LYS A 40 -4.01 -0.85 9.60
N HIS A 41 -4.05 -0.10 8.51
CA HIS A 41 -5.10 -0.27 7.51
C HIS A 41 -4.93 -1.59 6.79
N THR A 42 -6.01 -2.36 6.71
CA THR A 42 -6.06 -3.58 5.90
C THR A 42 -6.86 -3.35 4.62
N TRP A 43 -6.43 -3.99 3.53
CA TRP A 43 -7.14 -3.96 2.26
C TRP A 43 -6.76 -5.15 1.37
N TYR A 44 -7.58 -5.38 0.35
CA TYR A 44 -7.33 -6.37 -0.69
C TYR A 44 -6.78 -5.70 -1.95
N ALA A 45 -5.64 -6.20 -2.44
CA ALA A 45 -5.06 -5.76 -3.72
C ALA A 45 -4.23 -6.89 -4.32
N SER A 46 -4.08 -6.89 -5.65
CA SER A 46 -3.18 -7.83 -6.31
C SER A 46 -1.72 -7.36 -6.21
N LEU A 47 -0.77 -8.29 -6.26
CA LEU A 47 0.66 -7.96 -6.27
C LEU A 47 1.00 -6.97 -7.40
N ASN A 48 0.40 -7.11 -8.59
CA ASN A 48 0.61 -6.19 -9.70
C ASN A 48 0.22 -4.75 -9.36
N LYS A 49 -0.90 -4.54 -8.66
CA LYS A 49 -1.33 -3.21 -8.22
C LYS A 49 -0.37 -2.62 -7.21
N VAL A 50 0.02 -3.41 -6.21
CA VAL A 50 0.98 -3.01 -5.17
C VAL A 50 2.33 -2.63 -5.75
N LYS A 51 2.85 -3.41 -6.71
CA LYS A 51 4.11 -3.10 -7.40
C LYS A 51 4.03 -1.84 -8.28
N LYS A 52 2.85 -1.53 -8.83
CA LYS A 52 2.59 -0.29 -9.59
C LYS A 52 2.39 0.94 -8.71
N GLY A 53 2.55 0.82 -7.39
CA GLY A 53 2.46 1.94 -6.44
C GLY A 53 1.12 2.09 -5.75
N GLN A 54 0.11 1.28 -6.09
CA GLN A 54 -1.16 1.25 -5.35
C GLN A 54 -0.97 0.48 -4.04
N TRP A 55 -0.47 1.19 -3.03
CA TRP A 55 -0.24 0.63 -1.70
C TRP A 55 -1.51 0.75 -0.86
N CYS A 56 -1.66 1.79 -0.04
CA CYS A 56 -2.79 1.95 0.87
C CYS A 56 -3.58 3.23 0.53
N GLN A 57 -4.83 3.09 0.10
CA GLN A 57 -5.69 4.23 -0.23
C GLN A 57 -5.90 5.16 0.98
N LYS A 58 -6.12 4.60 2.16
CA LYS A 58 -6.31 5.40 3.39
C LYS A 58 -5.08 6.24 3.74
N CYS A 59 -3.87 5.70 3.55
CA CYS A 59 -2.64 6.48 3.74
C CYS A 59 -2.51 7.59 2.69
N PHE A 60 -2.88 7.31 1.43
CA PHE A 60 -2.90 8.33 0.39
C PHE A 60 -3.88 9.46 0.74
N ASP A 61 -5.11 9.12 1.14
CA ASP A 61 -6.12 10.11 1.52
C ASP A 61 -5.69 10.93 2.74
N ASN A 62 -5.07 10.30 3.74
CA ASN A 62 -4.53 10.99 4.92
C ASN A 62 -3.42 11.97 4.53
N SER A 63 -2.49 11.56 3.66
CA SER A 63 -1.42 12.44 3.19
C SER A 63 -1.95 13.66 2.42
N MET A 64 -3.03 13.49 1.64
CA MET A 64 -3.69 14.59 0.95
C MET A 64 -4.38 15.55 1.93
N LYS A 65 -5.03 15.02 2.97
CA LYS A 65 -5.66 15.86 4.02
C LYS A 65 -4.64 16.71 4.76
N GLU A 66 -3.49 16.14 5.11
CA GLU A 66 -2.39 16.88 5.77
C GLU A 66 -1.88 18.03 4.89
N ILE A 67 -1.68 17.78 3.59
CA ILE A 67 -1.27 18.84 2.65
C ILE A 67 -2.32 19.95 2.55
N LEU A 68 -3.60 19.59 2.44
CA LEU A 68 -4.68 20.58 2.34
C LEU A 68 -4.83 21.41 3.61
N LEU A 69 -4.72 20.78 4.79
CA LEU A 69 -4.76 21.48 6.07
C LEU A 69 -3.60 22.49 6.18
N ASN A 70 -2.38 22.08 5.79
CA ASN A 70 -1.21 22.96 5.83
C ASN A 70 -1.33 24.18 4.89
N VAL A 71 -1.97 24.02 3.72
CA VAL A 71 -2.23 25.14 2.79
C VAL A 71 -3.29 26.09 3.36
N LEU A 72 -4.35 25.56 3.98
CA LEU A 72 -5.43 26.37 4.54
C LEU A 72 -4.98 27.15 5.78
N THR A 73 -4.11 26.59 6.62
CA THR A 73 -3.56 27.30 7.79
C THR A 73 -2.63 28.44 7.36
N TYR A 74 -1.84 28.27 6.29
CA TYR A 74 -0.95 29.31 5.76
C TYR A 74 -1.69 30.55 5.21
N GLN A 75 -2.98 30.44 4.89
CA GLN A 75 -3.78 31.57 4.37
C GLN A 75 -4.44 32.43 5.47
N ILE A 76 -4.35 32.01 6.74
CA ILE A 76 -4.96 32.74 7.86
C ILE A 76 -3.89 33.55 8.63
N ASP A 77 -2.61 33.24 8.41
CA ASP A 77 -1.46 33.96 8.98
C ASP A 77 -0.97 35.15 8.11
N LEU A 78 -1.74 35.54 7.07
CA LEU A 78 -1.49 36.70 6.19
C LEU A 78 -2.57 37.78 6.34
#